data_AF-A0A255T305-F1
#
_entry.id   AF-A0A255T305-F1
#
_cell.length_a   1.000
_cell.length_b   1.000
_cell.length_c   1.000
_cell.angle_alpha   90.00
_cell.angle_beta   90.00
_cell.angle_gamma   90.00
#
_symmetry.space_group_name_H-M   'P 1'
#
loop_
_entity.id
_entity.type
_entity.pdbx_description
1 polymer ?
#
loop_
_entity_poly.entity_id
_entity_poly.type
_entity_poly.pdbx_seq_one_letter_code
_entity_poly.pdbx_strand_id
1 'polypeptide(L)'
;MKNALRWQQNYDLLKAYIAEHHQLPDKKKVENRGLLNWWKYNKKLIKQGRLPHEQLLMLLQLNEMRTKSNGSLVDIASSEPSLT
;
A
#
# COMPACT_ATOMS: atom_id res chain seq x y z
N MET A 1 -6.99 -6.57 -19.59
CA MET A 1 -7.78 -7.10 -18.46
C MET A 1 -6.95 -7.79 -17.37
N LYS A 2 -5.90 -8.57 -17.69
CA LYS A 2 -5.08 -9.31 -16.71
C LYS A 2 -4.46 -8.45 -15.58
N ASN A 3 -4.14 -7.18 -15.85
CA ASN A 3 -3.46 -6.32 -14.88
C ASN A 3 -4.38 -5.78 -13.78
N ALA A 4 -5.65 -5.46 -14.12
CA ALA A 4 -6.64 -4.99 -13.14
C ALA A 4 -7.01 -6.11 -12.17
N LEU A 5 -7.23 -7.32 -12.69
CA LEU A 5 -7.51 -8.50 -11.85
C LEU A 5 -6.36 -8.81 -10.89
N ARG A 6 -5.11 -8.77 -11.38
CA ARG A 6 -3.92 -8.95 -10.53
C ARG A 6 -3.80 -7.85 -9.48
N TRP A 7 -4.14 -6.61 -9.83
CA TRP A 7 -4.11 -5.51 -8.88
C TRP A 7 -5.14 -5.74 -7.76
N GLN A 8 -6.36 -6.11 -8.13
CA GLN A 8 -7.43 -6.42 -7.18
C GLN A 8 -7.05 -7.60 -6.25
N GLN A 9 -6.52 -8.69 -6.81
CA GLN A 9 -6.06 -9.83 -6.03
C GLN A 9 -5.00 -9.46 -4.99
N ASN A 10 -4.01 -8.64 -5.36
CA ASN A 10 -2.99 -8.18 -4.42
C ASN A 10 -3.58 -7.27 -3.34
N TYR A 11 -4.56 -6.43 -3.69
CA TYR A 11 -5.30 -5.62 -2.73
C TYR A 11 -6.04 -6.51 -1.73
N ASP A 12 -6.79 -7.51 -2.19
CA ASP A 12 -7.57 -8.40 -1.32
C ASP A 12 -6.68 -9.21 -0.38
N LEU A 13 -5.57 -9.73 -0.90
CA LEU A 13 -4.56 -10.44 -0.10
C LEU A 13 -3.93 -9.55 0.97
N LEU A 14 -3.55 -8.32 0.62
CA LEU A 14 -2.96 -7.39 1.57
C LEU A 14 -3.99 -6.91 2.60
N LYS A 15 -5.25 -6.71 2.19
CA LYS A 15 -6.35 -6.36 3.09
C LYS A 15 -6.59 -7.45 4.13
N ALA A 16 -6.65 -8.71 3.72
CA ALA A 16 -6.79 -9.85 4.62
C ALA A 16 -5.63 -9.91 5.63
N TYR A 17 -4.40 -9.74 5.15
CA TYR A 17 -3.21 -9.72 6.01
C TYR A 17 -3.25 -8.58 7.04
N ILE A 18 -3.61 -7.36 6.62
CA ILE A 18 -3.71 -6.20 7.52
C ILE A 18 -4.87 -6.37 8.50
N ALA A 19 -5.98 -7.00 8.09
CA ALA A 19 -7.09 -7.29 8.97
C ALA A 19 -6.70 -8.27 10.10
N GLU A 20 -5.87 -9.28 9.79
CA GLU A 20 -5.40 -10.27 10.75
C GLU A 20 -4.27 -9.74 11.65
N HIS A 21 -3.31 -9.01 11.09
CA HIS A 21 -2.07 -8.65 11.79
C HIS A 21 -1.96 -7.17 12.18
N HIS A 22 -2.84 -6.30 11.68
CA HIS A 22 -2.80 -4.83 11.85
C HIS A 22 -1.48 -4.17 11.42
N GLN A 23 -0.67 -4.86 10.62
CA GLN A 23 0.62 -4.38 10.11
C GLN A 23 0.88 -4.87 8.68
N LEU A 24 1.90 -4.31 8.04
CA LEU A 24 2.36 -4.78 6.73
C LEU A 24 3.17 -6.08 6.86
N PRO A 25 3.27 -6.89 5.79
CA PRO A 25 4.09 -8.09 5.82
C PRO A 25 5.58 -7.81 6.04
N ASP A 26 6.24 -8.65 6.83
CA ASP A 26 7.67 -8.55 7.11
C ASP A 26 8.50 -8.96 5.87
N LYS A 27 9.62 -8.25 5.65
CA LYS A 27 10.62 -8.54 4.62
C LYS A 27 11.25 -9.94 4.79
N LYS A 28 11.29 -10.47 6.02
CA LYS A 28 11.89 -11.79 6.33
C LYS A 28 11.02 -12.96 5.87
N LYS A 29 9.70 -12.78 5.72
CA LYS A 29 8.80 -13.82 5.23
C LYS A 29 8.77 -13.80 3.70
N VAL A 30 9.52 -14.73 3.09
CA VAL A 30 9.68 -14.81 1.63
C VAL A 30 8.33 -14.93 0.91
N GLU A 31 7.39 -15.68 1.49
CA GLU A 31 6.03 -15.88 0.97
C GLU A 31 5.27 -14.57 0.75
N ASN A 32 5.48 -13.56 1.62
CA ASN A 32 4.76 -12.29 1.55
C ASN A 32 5.59 -11.14 0.95
N ARG A 33 6.81 -11.42 0.48
CA ARG A 33 7.70 -10.41 -0.12
C ARG A 33 7.07 -9.76 -1.36
N GLY A 34 6.27 -10.52 -2.12
CA GLY A 34 5.52 -10.01 -3.26
C GLY A 34 4.54 -8.90 -2.87
N LEU A 35 3.76 -9.10 -1.82
CA LEU A 35 2.78 -8.12 -1.32
C LEU A 35 3.46 -6.86 -0.79
N LEU A 36 4.58 -7.01 -0.06
CA LEU A 36 5.35 -5.85 0.41
C LEU A 36 5.93 -5.04 -0.75
N ASN A 37 6.47 -5.70 -1.77
CA ASN A 37 6.97 -5.02 -2.97
C ASN A 37 5.84 -4.32 -3.74
N TRP A 38 4.67 -4.97 -3.84
CA TRP A 38 3.48 -4.39 -4.47
C TRP A 38 3.02 -3.12 -3.74
N TRP A 39 2.97 -3.14 -2.41
CA TRP A 39 2.65 -1.94 -1.61
C TRP A 39 3.64 -0.80 -1.87
N LYS A 40 4.95 -1.08 -1.85
CA LYS A 40 6.00 -0.07 -2.12
C LYS A 40 5.88 0.52 -3.52
N TYR A 41 5.63 -0.33 -4.50
CA TYR A 41 5.42 0.09 -5.88
C TYR A 41 4.22 1.03 -6.01
N ASN A 42 3.09 0.69 -5.39
CA ASN A 42 1.91 1.55 -5.41
C ASN A 42 2.14 2.88 -4.67
N LYS A 43 2.84 2.89 -3.53
CA LYS A 43 3.26 4.17 -2.88
C LYS A 43 4.09 5.04 -3.83
N LYS A 44 4.98 4.45 -4.63
CA LYS A 44 5.76 5.18 -5.65
C LYS A 44 4.83 5.76 -6.72
N LEU A 45 3.82 5.01 -7.18
CA LEU A 45 2.86 5.50 -8.17
C LEU A 45 1.99 6.66 -7.65
N ILE A 46 1.57 6.61 -6.37
CA ILE A 46 0.84 7.71 -5.72
C ILE A 46 1.68 8.99 -5.77
N LYS A 47 2.94 8.92 -5.36
CA LYS A 47 3.87 10.07 -5.40
C LYS A 47 4.09 10.63 -6.80
N GLN A 48 4.02 9.76 -7.80
CA GLN A 48 4.15 10.17 -9.21
C GLN A 48 2.84 10.70 -9.80
N GLY A 49 1.71 10.66 -9.08
CA GLY A 49 0.39 11.03 -9.61
C GLY A 49 -0.10 10.11 -10.72
N ARG A 50 0.43 8.88 -10.81
CA ARG A 50 0.15 7.93 -11.90
C ARG A 50 -0.89 6.89 -11.53
N LEU A 51 -1.44 6.95 -10.32
CA LEU A 51 -2.41 6.01 -9.81
C LEU A 51 -3.84 6.54 -10.03
N PRO A 52 -4.77 5.74 -10.56
CA PRO A 52 -6.18 6.11 -10.63
C PRO A 52 -6.76 6.46 -9.25
N HIS A 53 -7.71 7.40 -9.22
CA HIS A 53 -8.32 7.88 -7.98
C HIS A 53 -8.95 6.75 -7.14
N GLU A 54 -9.65 5.81 -7.78
CA GLU A 54 -10.25 4.65 -7.09
C GLU A 54 -9.20 3.79 -6.38
N GLN A 55 -8.09 3.48 -7.07
CA GLN A 55 -6.99 2.70 -6.50
C GLN A 55 -6.28 3.45 -5.36
N LEU A 56 -6.21 4.78 -5.44
CA LEU A 56 -5.70 5.62 -4.35
C LEU A 56 -6.58 5.48 -3.10
N LEU A 57 -7.90 5.61 -3.23
CA LEU A 57 -8.84 5.45 -2.10
C LEU A 57 -8.73 4.06 -1.46
N MET A 58 -8.59 3.01 -2.26
CA MET A 58 -8.39 1.65 -1.77
C MET A 58 -7.09 1.51 -0.98
N LEU A 59 -5.98 2.09 -1.43
CA LEU A 59 -4.72 2.05 -0.69
C LEU A 59 -4.75 2.91 0.58
N LEU A 60 -5.49 4.02 0.57
CA LEU A 60 -5.76 4.82 1.76
C LEU A 60 -6.50 4.00 2.81
N GLN A 61 -7.53 3.25 2.41
CA GLN A 61 -8.24 2.34 3.30
C GLN A 61 -7.30 1.30 3.93
N LEU A 62 -6.38 0.69 3.17
CA LEU A 62 -5.38 -0.23 3.73
C LEU A 62 -4.46 0.47 4.74
N ASN A 63 -4.10 1.72 4.48
CA ASN A 63 -3.31 2.50 5.40
C ASN A 63 -4.07 2.76 6.71
N GLU A 64 -5.31 3.22 6.62
CA GLU A 64 -6.17 3.47 7.79
C GLU A 64 -6.37 2.20 8.64
N MET A 65 -6.55 1.05 7.99
CA MET A 65 -6.71 -0.24 8.67
C MET A 65 -5.48 -0.63 9.52
N ARG A 66 -4.26 -0.24 9.12
CA ARG A 66 -3.03 -0.50 9.92
C ARG A 66 -2.79 0.57 10.98
N THR A 67 -3.15 1.83 10.73
CA THR A 67 -2.81 2.97 11.59
C THR A 67 -3.86 3.27 12.66
N LYS A 68 -4.43 2.27 13.35
CA LYS A 68 -5.43 2.49 14.44
C LYS A 68 -4.92 3.33 15.65
N SER A 69 -3.87 4.12 15.53
CA SER A 69 -3.51 5.19 16.46
C SER A 69 -3.11 6.45 15.69
N ASN A 70 -3.89 7.50 15.90
CA ASN A 70 -3.71 8.89 15.45
C ASN A 70 -3.45 9.09 13.95
N GLY A 71 -4.54 9.40 13.24
CA GLY A 71 -4.55 9.76 11.84
C GLY A 71 -3.49 10.80 11.51
N SER A 72 -2.64 10.47 10.55
CA SER A 72 -1.85 11.47 9.87
C SER A 72 -1.63 11.03 8.42
N LEU A 73 -2.24 11.79 7.51
CA LEU A 73 -2.07 11.70 6.06
C LEU A 73 -0.62 11.95 5.61
N VAL A 74 0.28 12.30 6.53
CA VAL A 74 1.70 12.61 6.28
C VAL A 74 2.51 11.41 5.79
N ASP A 75 2.19 10.18 6.20
CA ASP A 75 3.05 9.01 5.91
C ASP A 75 3.10 8.58 4.43
N ILE A 76 2.13 9.00 3.62
CA ILE A 76 2.09 8.69 2.19
C ILE A 76 2.72 9.83 1.37
N ALA A 77 2.58 11.07 1.81
CA ALA A 77 3.11 12.26 1.14
C ALA A 77 4.56 12.61 1.53
N SER A 78 5.01 12.31 2.76
CA SER A 78 6.31 12.76 3.30
C SER A 78 7.51 11.89 2.93
N SER A 79 7.68 11.53 1.67
CA SER A 79 9.08 11.47 1.19
C SER A 79 9.16 12.27 -0.08
N GLU A 80 9.28 13.58 0.14
CA GLU A 80 9.93 14.52 -0.76
C GLU A 80 11.31 13.97 -1.12
N PRO A 81 11.73 14.04 -2.39
CA PRO A 81 13.15 13.97 -2.70
C PRO A 81 13.80 15.23 -2.11
N SER A 82 14.72 15.06 -1.16
CA SER A 82 15.65 16.11 -0.80
C SER A 82 16.36 16.57 -2.08
N LEU A 83 16.02 17.77 -2.55
CA LEU A 83 16.89 18.53 -3.43
C LEU A 83 18.06 19.02 -2.57
N THR A 84 19.17 18.32 -2.70
CA THR A 84 20.54 18.80 -2.43
C THR A 84 21.38 18.48 -3.64
#